data_AF-A0A2P8EG64-F1
#
_entry.id   AF-A0A2P8EG64-F1
#
_cell.length_a   1.000
_cell.length_b   1.000
_cell.length_c   1.000
_cell.angle_alpha   90.00
_cell.angle_beta   90.00
_cell.angle_gamma   90.00
#
_symmetry.space_group_name_H-M   'P 1'
#
loop_
_entity.id
_entity.type
_entity.pdbx_description
1 polymer ?
#
loop_
_entity_poly.entity_id
_entity_poly.type
_entity_poly.pdbx_seq_one_letter_code
_entity_poly.pdbx_strand_id
1 'polypeptide(L)'
;MTDRPTAEAVRALQELRDASGREAEDVASSVAGEIEAVVGALREVRSVNLTGEIDEIGHLGLAMIDCVRQSGGEVSQAIDQEIGDLQHLLRSGTTGSPVDGSLAPSSLATQLPQFENRDPDSLDDELARAENLGVRRMKVGDPEFDEVINAGDVKWAVLSDGELYVMRKHVEGARKDLAHTVLTGGGTVIAAGEANMAGSADSGYVGLAIDNHSGHYEPPPHTLDIGLAAFADAGIHFAEEGQERMYG
;
A
#
# COMPACT_ATOMS: atom_id res chain seq x y z
N MET A 1 -22.70 22.23 -32.16
CA MET A 1 -23.24 21.75 -30.86
C MET A 1 -22.05 21.14 -30.14
N THR A 2 -21.46 21.87 -29.19
CA THR A 2 -20.35 21.38 -28.37
C THR A 2 -20.83 20.21 -27.52
N ASP A 3 -20.01 19.15 -27.43
CA ASP A 3 -20.33 17.94 -26.68
C ASP A 3 -20.46 18.28 -25.19
N ARG A 4 -21.72 18.40 -24.77
CA ARG A 4 -22.12 18.67 -23.39
C ARG A 4 -21.51 17.72 -22.34
N PRO A 5 -21.28 16.42 -22.64
CA PRO A 5 -20.68 15.49 -21.68
C PRO A 5 -19.24 15.84 -21.27
N THR A 6 -18.43 16.35 -22.20
CA THR A 6 -17.00 16.62 -21.95
C THR A 6 -16.79 17.87 -21.10
N ALA A 7 -17.64 18.89 -21.28
CA ALA A 7 -17.62 20.08 -20.44
C ALA A 7 -18.05 19.79 -18.99
N GLU A 8 -18.97 18.84 -18.78
CA GLU A 8 -19.39 18.41 -17.44
C GLU A 8 -18.30 17.60 -16.73
N ALA A 9 -17.55 16.75 -17.45
CA ALA A 9 -16.41 16.01 -16.90
C ALA A 9 -15.26 16.92 -16.45
N VAL A 10 -14.88 17.92 -17.26
CA VAL A 10 -13.84 18.90 -16.90
C VAL A 10 -14.26 19.70 -15.65
N ARG A 11 -15.54 20.07 -15.54
CA ARG A 11 -16.07 20.76 -14.36
C ARG A 11 -16.03 19.88 -13.11
N ALA A 12 -16.41 18.61 -13.21
CA ALA A 12 -16.37 17.67 -12.09
C ALA A 12 -14.94 17.44 -11.58
N LEU A 13 -13.96 17.33 -12.48
CA LEU A 13 -12.54 17.22 -12.11
C LEU A 13 -12.00 18.50 -11.45
N GLN A 14 -12.43 19.67 -11.90
CA GLN A 14 -12.10 20.94 -11.24
C GLN A 14 -12.72 21.04 -9.84
N GLU A 15 -13.98 20.63 -9.67
CA GLU A 15 -14.65 20.60 -8.37
C GLU A 15 -13.99 19.61 -7.39
N LEU A 16 -13.55 18.44 -7.88
CA LEU A 16 -12.75 17.46 -7.13
C LEU A 16 -11.38 18.02 -6.72
N ARG A 17 -10.64 18.65 -7.64
CA ARG A 17 -9.36 19.31 -7.35
C ARG A 17 -9.50 20.35 -6.24
N ASP A 18 -10.50 21.22 -6.38
CA ASP A 18 -10.74 22.30 -5.44
C ASP A 18 -11.24 21.76 -4.07
N ALA A 19 -11.94 20.61 -4.05
CA ALA A 19 -12.31 19.91 -2.82
C ALA A 19 -11.10 19.26 -2.14
N SER A 20 -10.31 18.47 -2.86
CA SER A 20 -9.11 17.81 -2.32
C SER A 20 -8.05 18.80 -1.86
N GLY A 21 -7.89 19.93 -2.55
CA GLY A 21 -7.00 21.01 -2.10
C GLY A 21 -7.46 21.65 -0.80
N ARG A 22 -8.76 21.92 -0.65
CA ARG A 22 -9.33 22.48 0.59
C ARG A 22 -9.25 21.51 1.76
N GLU A 23 -9.58 20.24 1.54
CA GLU A 23 -9.50 19.21 2.60
C GLU A 23 -8.05 19.01 3.08
N ALA A 24 -7.07 18.98 2.16
CA ALA A 24 -5.67 18.88 2.52
C ALA A 24 -5.17 20.14 3.26
N GLU A 25 -5.61 21.33 2.86
CA GLU A 25 -5.26 22.59 3.52
C GLU A 25 -5.91 22.72 4.91
N ASP A 26 -7.16 22.29 5.06
CA ASP A 26 -7.88 22.25 6.33
C ASP A 26 -7.24 21.26 7.32
N VAL A 27 -6.88 20.06 6.85
CA VAL A 27 -6.16 19.07 7.67
C VAL A 27 -4.77 19.60 8.06
N ALA A 28 -4.02 20.17 7.12
CA ALA A 28 -2.70 20.74 7.41
C ALA A 28 -2.80 21.93 8.39
N SER A 29 -3.84 22.77 8.28
CA SER A 29 -4.08 23.89 9.19
C SER A 29 -4.49 23.42 10.59
N SER A 30 -5.35 22.38 10.68
CA SER A 30 -5.75 21.76 11.94
C SER A 30 -4.56 21.15 12.67
N VAL A 31 -3.75 20.35 11.96
CA VAL A 31 -2.54 19.72 12.51
C VAL A 31 -1.51 20.76 12.92
N ALA A 32 -1.30 21.82 12.13
CA ALA A 32 -0.42 22.92 12.51
C ALA A 32 -0.89 23.63 13.80
N GLY A 33 -2.20 23.86 13.94
CA GLY A 33 -2.79 24.44 15.15
C GLY A 33 -2.60 23.58 16.40
N GLU A 34 -2.76 22.25 16.28
CA GLU A 34 -2.50 21.32 17.39
C GLU A 34 -1.02 21.26 17.77
N ILE A 35 -0.11 21.26 16.79
CA ILE A 35 1.34 21.31 17.03
C ILE A 35 1.74 22.60 17.75
N GLU A 36 1.23 23.76 17.31
CA GLU A 36 1.49 25.03 18.00
C GLU A 36 0.98 25.04 19.44
N ALA A 37 -0.19 24.44 19.69
CA ALA A 37 -0.75 24.31 21.04
C ALA A 37 0.12 23.42 21.94
N VAL A 38 0.59 22.28 21.43
CA VAL A 38 1.49 21.37 22.15
C VAL A 38 2.83 22.04 22.44
N VAL A 39 3.43 22.72 21.46
CA VAL A 39 4.68 23.49 21.65
C VAL A 39 4.49 24.62 22.66
N GLY A 40 3.34 25.30 22.66
CA GLY A 40 2.96 26.30 23.65
C GLY A 40 2.90 25.72 25.07
N ALA A 41 2.19 24.61 25.24
CA ALA A 41 2.08 23.91 26.53
C ALA A 41 3.46 23.43 27.03
N LEU A 42 4.31 22.89 26.15
CA LEU A 42 5.66 22.45 26.49
C LEU A 42 6.58 23.63 26.90
N ARG A 43 6.36 24.83 26.35
CA ARG A 43 7.07 26.05 26.77
C ARG A 43 6.63 26.53 28.15
N GLU A 44 5.36 26.40 28.51
CA GLU A 44 4.85 26.74 29.86
C GLU A 44 5.34 25.77 30.93
N VAL A 45 5.50 24.49 30.59
CA VAL A 45 6.07 23.46 31.48
C VAL A 45 7.57 23.71 31.74
N ARG A 46 8.22 24.59 30.95
CA ARG A 46 9.66 24.85 30.97
C ARG A 46 10.10 25.86 32.04
N SER A 47 10.05 25.40 33.29
CA SER A 47 11.05 25.76 34.32
C SER A 47 12.23 24.77 34.34
N VAL A 48 12.29 23.82 33.41
CA VAL A 48 13.30 22.75 33.37
C VAL A 48 13.99 22.70 32.01
N ASN A 49 15.32 22.71 32.06
CA ASN A 49 16.25 22.90 30.95
C ASN A 49 16.30 21.69 29.98
N LEU A 50 15.37 21.61 29.02
CA LEU A 50 15.32 20.56 27.99
C LEU A 50 15.37 21.16 26.57
N THR A 51 16.31 22.06 26.30
CA THR A 51 16.40 22.83 25.04
C THR A 51 16.50 21.98 23.78
N GLY A 52 17.22 20.85 23.79
CA GLY A 52 17.49 20.05 22.58
C GLY A 52 16.34 19.20 22.06
N GLU A 53 15.62 18.48 22.92
CA GLU A 53 14.61 17.48 22.48
C GLU A 53 13.34 18.12 21.90
N ILE A 54 13.01 19.35 22.30
CA ILE A 54 11.84 20.07 21.80
C ILE A 54 12.08 20.61 20.38
N ASP A 55 13.33 20.94 20.04
CA ASP A 55 13.68 21.42 18.69
C ASP A 55 13.60 20.26 17.68
N GLU A 56 13.96 19.05 18.09
CA GLU A 56 13.88 17.83 17.26
C GLU A 56 12.42 17.43 16.95
N ILE A 57 11.53 17.52 17.95
CA ILE A 57 10.08 17.30 17.77
C ILE A 57 9.49 18.35 16.80
N GLY A 58 9.92 19.61 16.91
CA GLY A 58 9.51 20.68 16.00
C GLY A 58 9.93 20.42 14.55
N HIS A 59 11.15 19.92 14.34
CA HIS A 59 11.65 19.56 13.01
C HIS A 59 10.90 18.36 12.40
N LEU A 60 10.57 17.35 13.20
CA LEU A 60 9.79 16.19 12.73
C LEU A 60 8.37 16.60 12.32
N GLY A 61 7.71 17.47 13.09
CA GLY A 61 6.39 18.00 12.77
C GLY A 61 6.36 18.81 11.47
N LEU A 62 7.38 19.64 11.23
CA LEU A 62 7.51 20.38 9.97
C LEU A 62 7.76 19.45 8.77
N ALA A 63 8.59 18.42 8.93
CA ALA A 63 8.83 17.44 7.88
C ALA A 63 7.58 16.64 7.50
N MET A 64 6.73 16.30 8.47
CA MET A 64 5.43 15.67 8.22
C MET A 64 4.45 16.60 7.48
N ILE A 65 4.40 17.89 7.85
CA ILE A 65 3.59 18.90 7.15
C ILE A 65 4.07 19.04 5.70
N ASP A 66 5.38 19.07 5.47
CA ASP A 66 5.94 19.16 4.13
C ASP A 66 5.68 17.90 3.30
N CYS A 67 5.71 16.71 3.93
CA CYS A 67 5.32 15.45 3.28
C CYS A 67 3.85 15.45 2.85
N VAL A 68 2.93 15.85 3.73
CA VAL A 68 1.50 15.97 3.41
C VAL A 68 1.26 16.99 2.30
N ARG A 69 1.98 18.13 2.34
CA ARG A 69 1.94 19.13 1.26
C ARG A 69 2.49 18.60 -0.06
N GLN A 70 3.57 17.84 -0.03
CA GLN A 70 4.18 17.26 -1.22
C GLN A 70 3.25 16.22 -1.87
N SER A 71 2.68 15.30 -1.08
CA SER A 71 1.69 14.33 -1.57
C SER A 71 0.43 15.02 -2.10
N GLY A 72 -0.05 16.09 -1.46
CA GLY A 72 -1.14 16.92 -1.99
C GLY A 72 -0.77 17.62 -3.32
N GLY A 73 0.48 18.07 -3.45
CA GLY A 73 1.02 18.65 -4.67
C GLY A 73 1.10 17.66 -5.84
N GLU A 74 1.52 16.42 -5.57
CA GLU A 74 1.59 15.35 -6.57
C GLU A 74 0.20 14.97 -7.09
N VAL A 75 -0.79 14.87 -6.20
CA VAL A 75 -2.20 14.64 -6.58
C VAL A 75 -2.75 15.82 -7.40
N SER A 76 -2.47 17.06 -7.01
CA SER A 76 -2.87 18.25 -7.78
C SER A 76 -2.24 18.27 -9.17
N GLN A 77 -0.96 17.90 -9.28
CA GLN A 77 -0.24 17.86 -10.56
C GLN A 77 -0.81 16.80 -11.50
N ALA A 78 -1.18 15.63 -10.98
CA ALA A 78 -1.82 14.58 -11.76
C ALA A 78 -3.19 15.03 -12.29
N ILE A 79 -3.98 15.73 -11.47
CA ILE A 79 -5.27 16.28 -11.90
C ILE A 79 -5.10 17.39 -12.94
N ASP A 80 -4.12 18.29 -12.77
CA ASP A 80 -3.85 19.36 -13.74
C ASP A 80 -3.35 18.83 -15.09
N GLN A 81 -2.58 17.74 -15.10
CA GLN A 81 -2.16 17.05 -16.32
C GLN A 81 -3.37 16.50 -17.10
N GLU A 82 -4.28 15.80 -16.42
CA GLU A 82 -5.49 15.25 -17.06
C GLU A 82 -6.45 16.34 -17.56
N ILE A 83 -6.62 17.42 -16.78
CA ILE A 83 -7.38 18.60 -17.25
C ILE A 83 -6.72 19.20 -18.51
N GLY A 84 -5.39 19.27 -18.55
CA GLY A 84 -4.63 19.75 -19.70
C GLY A 84 -4.84 18.92 -20.95
N ASP A 85 -4.79 17.60 -20.82
CA ASP A 85 -4.96 16.65 -21.92
C ASP A 85 -6.40 16.70 -22.48
N LEU A 86 -7.41 16.76 -21.61
CA LEU A 86 -8.81 16.94 -21.99
C LEU A 86 -9.06 18.28 -22.69
N GLN A 87 -8.46 19.37 -22.22
CA GLN A 87 -8.57 20.68 -22.86
C GLN A 87 -7.84 20.74 -24.21
N HIS A 88 -6.74 20.01 -24.37
CA HIS A 88 -6.04 19.89 -25.65
C HIS A 88 -6.90 19.13 -26.67
N LEU A 89 -7.55 18.04 -26.24
CA LEU A 89 -8.50 17.27 -27.05
C LEU A 89 -9.70 18.12 -27.53
N LEU A 90 -10.22 18.99 -26.66
CA LEU A 90 -11.31 19.91 -26.99
C LEU A 90 -10.88 21.00 -28.00
N ARG A 91 -9.63 21.46 -27.94
CA ARG A 91 -9.09 22.51 -28.81
C ARG A 91 -8.62 21.99 -30.17
N SER A 92 -8.17 20.75 -30.25
CA SER A 92 -7.69 20.16 -31.51
C SER A 92 -8.83 19.86 -32.49
N GLY A 93 -10.10 19.94 -32.08
CA GLY A 93 -11.28 19.82 -32.95
C GLY A 93 -11.28 18.54 -33.78
N THR A 94 -10.54 17.51 -33.35
CA THR A 94 -10.30 16.32 -34.16
C THR A 94 -11.49 15.39 -34.01
N THR A 95 -12.51 15.59 -34.85
CA THR A 95 -13.60 14.64 -35.08
C THR A 95 -13.08 13.49 -35.95
N GLY A 96 -12.16 12.69 -35.39
CA GLY A 96 -11.73 11.43 -35.99
C GLY A 96 -12.83 10.38 -35.87
N SER A 97 -13.02 9.60 -36.94
CA SER A 97 -13.92 8.44 -37.08
C SER A 97 -13.99 7.52 -35.85
N PRO A 98 -15.08 6.72 -35.69
CA PRO A 98 -15.27 5.84 -34.54
C PRO A 98 -14.08 4.90 -34.41
N VAL A 99 -13.22 5.21 -33.45
CA VAL A 99 -12.20 4.29 -32.95
C VAL A 99 -12.94 3.21 -32.16
N ASP A 100 -12.70 1.98 -32.58
CA ASP A 100 -13.06 0.76 -31.90
C ASP A 100 -12.79 0.87 -30.38
N GLY A 101 -13.75 0.44 -29.57
CA GLY A 101 -13.88 0.73 -28.15
C GLY A 101 -12.85 0.05 -27.25
N SER A 102 -11.58 0.29 -27.48
CA SER A 102 -10.48 -0.14 -26.62
C SER A 102 -9.73 1.09 -26.12
N LEU A 103 -10.38 1.84 -25.24
CA LEU A 103 -9.66 2.64 -24.25
C LEU A 103 -9.00 1.66 -23.29
N ALA A 104 -7.86 1.10 -23.70
CA ALA A 104 -6.93 0.57 -22.72
C ALA A 104 -6.56 1.76 -21.82
N PRO A 105 -6.77 1.70 -20.50
CA PRO A 105 -6.34 2.76 -19.61
C PRO A 105 -4.83 2.92 -19.80
N SER A 106 -4.44 4.09 -20.32
CA SER A 106 -3.05 4.49 -20.52
C SER A 106 -2.31 4.44 -19.19
N SER A 107 -1.54 3.38 -18.97
CA SER A 107 -0.10 3.34 -18.65
C SER A 107 0.54 4.45 -17.77
N LEU A 108 -0.23 5.14 -16.93
CA LEU A 108 0.24 6.02 -15.85
C LEU A 108 -0.23 5.50 -14.48
N ALA A 109 -0.69 4.25 -14.40
CA ALA A 109 -0.55 3.49 -13.17
C ALA A 109 0.96 3.37 -12.91
N THR A 110 1.48 4.19 -12.00
CA THR A 110 2.84 4.11 -11.50
C THR A 110 3.21 2.64 -11.34
N GLN A 111 4.14 2.14 -12.16
CA GLN A 111 4.69 0.80 -11.95
C GLN A 111 5.26 0.80 -10.54
N LEU A 112 4.56 0.17 -9.60
CA LEU A 112 5.02 0.04 -8.24
C LEU A 112 6.42 -0.60 -8.26
N PRO A 113 7.36 -0.12 -7.43
CA PRO A 113 8.68 -0.72 -7.34
C PRO A 113 8.57 -2.24 -7.14
N GLN A 114 9.29 -2.99 -7.99
CA GLN A 114 9.36 -4.43 -7.89
C GLN A 114 10.63 -4.85 -7.16
N PHE A 115 10.50 -5.85 -6.28
CA PHE A 115 11.58 -6.40 -5.49
C PHE A 115 11.93 -7.78 -6.03
N GLU A 116 13.20 -7.95 -6.38
CA GLU A 116 13.76 -9.22 -6.87
C GLU A 116 14.13 -10.15 -5.70
N ASN A 117 14.17 -11.45 -5.97
CA ASN A 117 14.72 -12.42 -5.04
C ASN A 117 16.23 -12.17 -4.86
N ARG A 118 16.66 -11.88 -3.63
CA ARG A 118 18.05 -11.61 -3.25
C ARG A 118 18.89 -12.87 -3.05
N ASP A 119 18.27 -14.04 -3.05
CA ASP A 119 18.95 -15.34 -2.93
C ASP A 119 18.44 -16.33 -4.00
N PRO A 120 18.77 -16.11 -5.29
CA PRO A 120 18.32 -16.99 -6.37
C PRO A 120 18.98 -18.38 -6.33
N ASP A 121 20.16 -18.51 -5.71
CA ASP A 121 20.92 -19.76 -5.68
C ASP A 121 20.25 -20.84 -4.80
N SER A 122 19.41 -20.43 -3.83
CA SER A 122 18.66 -21.34 -2.95
C SER A 122 17.27 -21.71 -3.49
N LEU A 123 16.80 -21.08 -4.57
CA LEU A 123 15.42 -21.19 -5.06
C LEU A 123 15.01 -22.64 -5.36
N ASP A 124 15.86 -23.40 -6.07
CA ASP A 124 15.54 -24.78 -6.45
C ASP A 124 15.34 -25.68 -5.21
N ASP A 125 16.18 -25.49 -4.18
CA ASP A 125 16.09 -26.22 -2.91
C ASP A 125 14.84 -25.82 -2.11
N GLU A 126 14.45 -24.55 -2.17
CA GLU A 126 13.25 -24.01 -1.52
C GLU A 126 11.97 -24.54 -2.14
N LEU A 127 11.89 -24.51 -3.47
CA LEU A 127 10.74 -25.02 -4.21
C LEU A 127 10.60 -26.54 -4.06
N ALA A 128 11.71 -27.29 -4.19
CA ALA A 128 11.71 -28.73 -3.97
C ALA A 128 11.31 -29.09 -2.54
N ARG A 129 11.74 -28.30 -1.55
CA ARG A 129 11.31 -28.49 -0.15
C ARG A 129 9.82 -28.24 0.02
N ALA A 130 9.29 -27.15 -0.53
CA ALA A 130 7.87 -26.85 -0.44
C ALA A 130 7.03 -27.95 -1.08
N GLU A 131 7.43 -28.42 -2.26
CA GLU A 131 6.78 -29.55 -2.95
C GLU A 131 6.79 -30.83 -2.11
N ASN A 132 7.95 -31.20 -1.54
CA ASN A 132 8.07 -32.38 -0.67
C ASN A 132 7.22 -32.29 0.62
N LEU A 133 6.98 -31.08 1.10
CA LEU A 133 6.12 -30.81 2.26
C LEU A 133 4.64 -30.64 1.88
N GLY A 134 4.29 -30.75 0.60
CA GLY A 134 2.92 -30.56 0.11
C GLY A 134 2.43 -29.13 0.23
N VAL A 135 3.34 -28.15 0.35
CA VAL A 135 3.01 -26.75 0.52
C VAL A 135 2.73 -26.13 -0.85
N ARG A 136 1.65 -25.36 -0.93
CA ARG A 136 1.30 -24.57 -2.11
C ARG A 136 0.92 -23.15 -1.67
N ARG A 137 1.11 -22.19 -2.57
CA ARG A 137 0.49 -20.87 -2.44
C ARG A 137 -1.01 -20.99 -2.69
N MET A 138 -1.79 -20.17 -2.02
CA MET A 138 -3.24 -20.09 -2.15
C MET A 138 -3.71 -18.64 -2.13
N LYS A 139 -4.93 -18.44 -2.62
CA LYS A 139 -5.68 -17.18 -2.51
C LYS A 139 -6.62 -17.23 -1.31
N VAL A 140 -7.05 -16.07 -0.87
CA VAL A 140 -8.10 -15.94 0.15
C VAL A 140 -9.38 -16.61 -0.37
N GLY A 141 -9.98 -17.47 0.44
CA GLY A 141 -11.19 -18.22 0.09
C GLY A 141 -10.96 -19.55 -0.63
N ASP A 142 -9.70 -19.93 -0.92
CA ASP A 142 -9.40 -21.29 -1.37
C ASP A 142 -9.78 -22.31 -0.28
N PRO A 143 -10.17 -23.56 -0.64
CA PRO A 143 -10.67 -24.55 0.32
C PRO A 143 -9.74 -24.87 1.50
N GLU A 144 -8.43 -24.73 1.31
CA GLU A 144 -7.40 -25.00 2.33
C GLU A 144 -7.04 -23.76 3.16
N PHE A 145 -7.54 -22.57 2.78
CA PHE A 145 -7.18 -21.30 3.40
C PHE A 145 -7.53 -21.25 4.88
N ASP A 146 -8.75 -21.67 5.23
CA ASP A 146 -9.24 -21.70 6.61
C ASP A 146 -8.34 -22.54 7.53
N GLU A 147 -7.92 -23.73 7.07
CA GLU A 147 -7.02 -24.59 7.83
C GLU A 147 -5.66 -23.91 8.03
N VAL A 148 -5.13 -23.29 6.98
CA VAL A 148 -3.80 -22.69 6.98
C VAL A 148 -3.70 -21.49 7.91
N ILE A 149 -4.66 -20.55 7.85
CA ILE A 149 -4.61 -19.35 8.70
C ILE A 149 -4.83 -19.68 10.18
N ASN A 150 -5.67 -20.68 10.48
CA ASN A 150 -5.94 -21.06 11.87
C ASN A 150 -4.83 -21.94 12.47
N ALA A 151 -3.88 -22.41 11.67
CA ALA A 151 -2.72 -23.16 12.14
C ALA A 151 -1.57 -22.27 12.67
N GLY A 152 -1.63 -20.96 12.43
CA GLY A 152 -0.66 -19.98 12.90
C GLY A 152 -0.25 -18.99 11.82
N ASP A 153 0.97 -18.45 11.96
CA ASP A 153 1.48 -17.44 11.03
C ASP A 153 1.57 -17.96 9.59
N VAL A 154 1.31 -17.04 8.67
CA VAL A 154 1.44 -17.24 7.24
C VAL A 154 2.46 -16.27 6.67
N LYS A 155 3.02 -16.65 5.52
CA LYS A 155 3.76 -15.75 4.64
C LYS A 155 2.83 -15.27 3.54
N TRP A 156 2.95 -14.00 3.19
CA TRP A 156 2.17 -13.39 2.12
C TRP A 156 3.07 -12.64 1.13
N ALA A 157 2.59 -12.50 -0.10
CA ALA A 157 3.22 -11.72 -1.15
C ALA A 157 2.16 -11.16 -2.09
N VAL A 158 2.36 -9.92 -2.52
CA VAL A 158 1.61 -9.29 -3.60
C VAL A 158 2.50 -9.27 -4.83
N LEU A 159 2.03 -9.88 -5.92
CA LEU A 159 2.76 -10.02 -7.18
C LEU A 159 2.63 -8.74 -8.03
N SER A 160 3.38 -8.66 -9.12
CA SER A 160 3.40 -7.51 -10.02
C SER A 160 2.07 -7.24 -10.74
N ASP A 161 1.16 -8.21 -10.76
CA ASP A 161 -0.22 -8.07 -11.23
C ASP A 161 -1.20 -7.61 -10.13
N GLY A 162 -0.71 -7.40 -8.90
CA GLY A 162 -1.51 -7.04 -7.74
C GLY A 162 -2.17 -8.22 -7.02
N GLU A 163 -1.94 -9.46 -7.47
CA GLU A 163 -2.55 -10.62 -6.81
C GLU A 163 -1.86 -10.93 -5.47
N LEU A 164 -2.68 -11.08 -4.43
CA LEU A 164 -2.27 -11.54 -3.10
C LEU A 164 -2.24 -13.07 -3.05
N TYR A 165 -1.09 -13.61 -2.64
CA TYR A 165 -0.94 -15.02 -2.31
C TYR A 165 -0.47 -15.20 -0.87
N VAL A 166 -0.92 -16.31 -0.28
CA VAL A 166 -0.64 -16.70 1.09
C VAL A 166 -0.14 -18.14 1.12
N MET A 167 0.71 -18.48 2.09
CA MET A 167 1.07 -19.84 2.42
C MET A 167 1.40 -19.96 3.90
N ARG A 168 1.27 -21.15 4.48
CA ARG A 168 1.73 -21.40 5.86
C ARG A 168 3.22 -21.05 6.02
N LYS A 169 3.60 -20.44 7.14
CA LYS A 169 5.00 -20.16 7.49
C LYS A 169 5.76 -21.43 7.90
N HIS A 170 5.09 -22.27 8.68
CA HIS A 170 5.65 -23.50 9.25
C HIS A 170 4.84 -24.74 8.86
N VAL A 171 5.53 -25.88 8.73
CA VAL A 171 4.94 -27.21 8.61
C VAL A 171 5.36 -28.02 9.81
N GLU A 172 4.41 -28.68 10.48
CA GLU A 172 4.72 -29.51 11.64
C GLU A 172 5.76 -30.58 11.30
N GLY A 173 6.79 -30.70 12.13
CA GLY A 173 7.91 -31.63 11.91
C GLY A 173 8.98 -31.14 10.93
N ALA A 174 8.78 -30.03 10.21
CA ALA A 174 9.82 -29.39 9.43
C ALA A 174 10.76 -28.58 10.34
N ARG A 175 12.07 -28.63 10.07
CA ARG A 175 13.11 -27.93 10.86
C ARG A 175 13.36 -26.49 10.44
N LYS A 176 12.87 -26.09 9.27
CA LYS A 176 13.06 -24.74 8.73
C LYS A 176 11.73 -24.22 8.20
N ASP A 177 11.60 -22.91 8.27
CA ASP A 177 10.51 -22.16 7.69
C ASP A 177 10.57 -22.21 6.17
N LEU A 178 9.42 -21.99 5.54
CA LEU A 178 9.30 -21.92 4.09
C LEU A 178 9.71 -20.54 3.61
N ALA A 179 10.50 -20.43 2.55
CA ALA A 179 10.94 -19.15 2.01
C ALA A 179 9.81 -18.43 1.25
N HIS A 180 9.74 -17.09 1.33
CA HIS A 180 8.75 -16.27 0.59
C HIS A 180 8.79 -16.48 -0.93
N THR A 181 9.93 -16.87 -1.47
CA THR A 181 10.14 -17.24 -2.89
C THR A 181 9.21 -18.36 -3.36
N VAL A 182 8.73 -19.22 -2.46
CA VAL A 182 7.74 -20.26 -2.75
C VAL A 182 6.41 -19.66 -3.21
N LEU A 183 6.01 -18.48 -2.71
CA LEU A 183 4.78 -17.80 -3.13
C LEU A 183 4.84 -17.33 -4.59
N THR A 184 6.03 -17.02 -5.09
CA THR A 184 6.23 -16.37 -6.38
C THR A 184 6.88 -17.29 -7.42
N GLY A 185 7.38 -18.45 -6.99
CA GLY A 185 8.27 -19.27 -7.82
C GLY A 185 9.60 -18.55 -8.13
N GLY A 186 10.05 -17.67 -7.23
CA GLY A 186 11.24 -16.82 -7.42
C GLY A 186 11.00 -15.54 -8.24
N GLY A 187 9.77 -15.29 -8.69
CA GLY A 187 9.41 -14.05 -9.39
C GLY A 187 9.52 -12.79 -8.53
N THR A 188 9.36 -11.61 -9.13
CA THR A 188 9.34 -10.34 -8.40
C THR A 188 8.05 -10.15 -7.60
N VAL A 189 8.13 -9.35 -6.53
CA VAL A 189 6.98 -8.93 -5.71
C VAL A 189 6.90 -7.40 -5.66
N ILE A 190 5.73 -6.85 -5.38
CA ILE A 190 5.58 -5.43 -5.02
C ILE A 190 5.48 -5.22 -3.51
N ALA A 191 5.11 -6.27 -2.76
CA ALA A 191 5.13 -6.30 -1.30
C ALA A 191 5.19 -7.77 -0.83
N ALA A 192 5.80 -8.01 0.32
CA ALA A 192 5.82 -9.33 0.95
C ALA A 192 6.04 -9.18 2.46
N GLY A 193 5.56 -10.15 3.22
CA GLY A 193 5.66 -10.10 4.67
C GLY A 193 5.06 -11.32 5.35
N GLU A 194 4.86 -11.23 6.65
CA GLU A 194 4.17 -12.23 7.44
C GLU A 194 2.86 -11.67 7.97
N ALA A 195 1.92 -12.58 8.24
CA ALA A 195 0.64 -12.22 8.82
C ALA A 195 0.14 -13.32 9.75
N ASN A 196 -0.65 -12.92 10.73
CA ASN A 196 -1.44 -13.77 11.58
C ASN A 196 -2.92 -13.42 11.40
N MET A 197 -3.74 -14.43 11.14
CA MET A 197 -5.15 -14.26 10.80
C MET A 197 -5.97 -15.36 11.47
N ALA A 198 -7.27 -15.12 11.61
CA ALA A 198 -8.21 -16.14 12.08
C ALA A 198 -9.54 -16.00 11.35
N GLY A 199 -10.33 -17.07 11.35
CA GLY A 199 -11.69 -17.05 10.81
C GLY A 199 -12.00 -18.21 9.89
N SER A 200 -13.08 -18.07 9.13
CA SER A 200 -13.55 -19.07 8.18
C SER A 200 -14.41 -18.41 7.11
N ALA A 201 -14.64 -19.12 6.00
CA ALA A 201 -15.55 -18.66 4.95
C ALA A 201 -16.97 -18.34 5.48
N ASP A 202 -17.43 -19.07 6.51
CA ASP A 202 -18.78 -18.90 7.08
C ASP A 202 -18.89 -17.69 8.03
N SER A 203 -17.83 -17.40 8.78
CA SER A 203 -17.79 -16.34 9.80
C SER A 203 -17.13 -15.05 9.33
N GLY A 204 -16.51 -15.07 8.16
CA GLY A 204 -15.54 -14.07 7.73
C GLY A 204 -14.17 -14.27 8.37
N TYR A 205 -13.22 -13.48 7.91
CA TYR A 205 -11.81 -13.49 8.28
C TYR A 205 -11.43 -12.20 8.99
N VAL A 206 -10.48 -12.29 9.92
CA VAL A 206 -9.93 -11.14 10.65
C VAL A 206 -8.41 -11.21 10.65
N GLY A 207 -7.78 -10.06 10.40
CA GLY A 207 -6.34 -9.88 10.55
C GLY A 207 -5.97 -9.58 12.00
N LEU A 208 -5.02 -10.34 12.55
CA LEU A 208 -4.56 -10.20 13.93
C LEU A 208 -3.24 -9.44 14.03
N ALA A 209 -2.28 -9.80 13.17
CA ALA A 209 -1.00 -9.11 13.05
C ALA A 209 -0.47 -9.16 11.62
N ILE A 210 0.23 -8.12 11.16
CA ILE A 210 0.85 -8.07 9.84
C ILE A 210 2.12 -7.22 9.87
N ASP A 211 3.15 -7.70 9.16
CA ASP A 211 4.41 -7.01 8.94
C ASP A 211 4.84 -7.10 7.47
N ASN A 212 5.93 -6.43 7.10
CA ASN A 212 6.59 -6.53 5.79
C ASN A 212 7.89 -7.36 5.83
N HIS A 213 8.04 -8.26 6.80
CA HIS A 213 9.25 -9.03 6.99
C HIS A 213 9.38 -10.17 5.97
N SER A 214 10.39 -10.08 5.10
CA SER A 214 10.68 -11.09 4.09
C SER A 214 12.17 -11.25 3.89
N GLY A 215 12.72 -12.40 4.28
CA GLY A 215 14.16 -12.65 4.24
C GLY A 215 14.78 -12.64 2.83
N HIS A 216 14.01 -12.93 1.78
CA HIS A 216 14.52 -13.02 0.40
C HIS A 216 14.21 -11.79 -0.46
N TYR A 217 13.25 -10.96 -0.07
CA TYR A 217 12.89 -9.75 -0.83
C TYR A 217 13.24 -8.47 -0.08
N GLU A 218 13.13 -8.49 1.25
CA GLU A 218 13.34 -7.36 2.16
C GLU A 218 12.75 -6.04 1.62
N PRO A 219 11.43 -6.00 1.35
CA PRO A 219 10.80 -4.80 0.84
C PRO A 219 10.80 -3.71 1.94
N PRO A 220 10.91 -2.42 1.58
CA PRO A 220 10.97 -1.32 2.54
C PRO A 220 9.64 -1.17 3.31
N PRO A 221 9.65 -0.55 4.51
CA PRO A 221 8.47 -0.48 5.39
C PRO A 221 7.19 0.08 4.75
N HIS A 222 7.31 1.03 3.81
CA HIS A 222 6.15 1.63 3.13
C HIS A 222 5.35 0.63 2.26
N THR A 223 5.92 -0.54 1.95
CA THR A 223 5.21 -1.59 1.19
C THR A 223 4.17 -2.33 2.04
N LEU A 224 4.19 -2.17 3.37
CA LEU A 224 3.16 -2.73 4.24
C LEU A 224 1.77 -2.20 3.86
N ASP A 225 1.66 -0.94 3.47
CA ASP A 225 0.38 -0.33 3.05
C ASP A 225 -0.18 -1.02 1.79
N ILE A 226 0.67 -1.54 0.90
CA ILE A 226 0.26 -2.34 -0.27
C ILE A 226 -0.32 -3.69 0.19
N GLY A 227 0.33 -4.35 1.16
CA GLY A 227 -0.17 -5.58 1.75
C GLY A 227 -1.53 -5.40 2.42
N LEU A 228 -1.65 -4.36 3.25
CA LEU A 228 -2.91 -3.98 3.91
C LEU A 228 -4.04 -3.74 2.91
N ALA A 229 -3.76 -3.01 1.82
CA ALA A 229 -4.74 -2.79 0.76
C ALA A 229 -5.16 -4.09 0.08
N ALA A 230 -4.19 -4.95 -0.27
CA ALA A 230 -4.48 -6.23 -0.94
C ALA A 230 -5.28 -7.20 -0.05
N PHE A 231 -5.01 -7.22 1.26
CA PHE A 231 -5.83 -7.98 2.22
C PHE A 231 -7.23 -7.39 2.37
N ALA A 232 -7.36 -6.05 2.42
CA ALA A 232 -8.65 -5.38 2.51
C ALA A 232 -9.53 -5.64 1.27
N ASP A 233 -8.94 -5.64 0.07
CA ASP A 233 -9.61 -6.01 -1.18
C ASP A 233 -10.10 -7.48 -1.16
N ALA A 234 -9.40 -8.34 -0.41
CA ALA A 234 -9.81 -9.72 -0.15
C ALA A 234 -10.78 -9.88 1.04
N GLY A 235 -11.23 -8.78 1.65
CA GLY A 235 -12.18 -8.78 2.77
C GLY A 235 -11.55 -9.05 4.14
N ILE A 236 -10.24 -8.89 4.28
CA ILE A 236 -9.49 -9.10 5.53
C ILE A 236 -8.95 -7.75 6.01
N HIS A 237 -9.37 -7.33 7.21
CA HIS A 237 -8.93 -6.08 7.80
C HIS A 237 -8.05 -6.34 9.03
N PHE A 238 -6.97 -5.56 9.15
CA PHE A 238 -6.07 -5.55 10.30
C PHE A 238 -6.30 -4.27 11.11
N ALA A 239 -6.48 -4.40 12.43
CA ALA A 239 -6.52 -3.26 13.32
C ALA A 239 -5.14 -2.57 13.37
N GLU A 240 -5.08 -1.26 13.63
CA GLU A 240 -3.83 -0.51 13.71
C GLU A 240 -2.84 -1.13 14.73
N GLU A 241 -3.36 -1.62 15.86
CA GLU A 241 -2.56 -2.27 16.92
C GLU A 241 -1.87 -3.56 16.45
N GLY A 242 -2.37 -4.19 15.39
CA GLY A 242 -1.78 -5.38 14.78
C GLY A 242 -0.82 -5.07 13.63
N GLN A 243 -0.56 -3.80 13.31
CA GLN A 243 0.33 -3.41 12.23
C GLN A 243 1.75 -3.20 12.77
N GLU A 244 2.64 -4.17 12.58
CA GLU A 244 4.02 -4.08 13.01
C GLU A 244 4.86 -3.37 11.94
N ARG A 245 4.85 -2.03 12.01
CA ARG A 245 5.75 -1.20 11.21
C ARG A 245 7.15 -1.28 11.81
N MET A 246 8.04 -2.02 11.18
CA MET A 246 9.48 -1.97 11.50
C MET A 246 9.98 -0.55 11.19
N TYR A 247 10.06 0.30 12.21
CA TYR A 247 10.74 1.59 12.13
C TYR A 247 12.24 1.32 11.91
N GLY A 248 12.69 1.51 10.66
CA GLY A 248 14.09 1.43 10.28
C GLY A 248 14.89 2.66 10.68
#